data_AF-A0A359E3J6-F1
#
_entry.id   AF-A0A359E3J6-F1
#
_cell.length_a   1.000
_cell.length_b   1.000
_cell.length_c   1.000
_cell.angle_alpha   90.00
_cell.angle_beta   90.00
_cell.angle_gamma   90.00
#
_symmetry.space_group_name_H-M   'P 1'
#
loop_
_entity.id
_entity.type
_entity.pdbx_description
1 polymer ?
#
loop_
_entity_poly.entity_id
_entity_poly.type
_entity_poly.pdbx_seq_one_letter_code
_entity_poly.pdbx_strand_id
1 'polypeptide(L)'
;LSSSGSYVSVVNAIQNKGCRVELVSFDNVSTSLKKAVDSSVSGYLIPGLLPIESPYDWGENRSRVRGVCYDFSQDDGYGFLRFLTRKNNCLWITDSRDEDSPYKTVFAHISEFEDDFDTSYLPSRELIFEFDVTENDKGLISENIVL
;
A
#
# COMPACT_ATOMS: atom_id res chain seq x y z
N LEU A 1 -12.32 22.30 -18.39
CA LEU A 1 -10.84 22.20 -18.42
C LEU A 1 -10.45 20.91 -17.71
N SER A 2 -10.19 19.83 -18.45
CA SER A 2 -9.59 18.60 -17.91
C SER A 2 -8.12 18.88 -17.60
N SER A 3 -7.80 19.23 -16.35
CA SER A 3 -6.49 19.75 -15.93
C SER A 3 -5.35 18.72 -15.89
N SER A 4 -5.61 17.44 -16.21
CA SER A 4 -4.62 16.36 -16.15
C SER A 4 -3.49 16.49 -17.18
N GLY A 5 -3.77 17.05 -18.36
CA GLY A 5 -2.75 17.34 -19.38
C GLY A 5 -1.73 18.41 -18.96
N SER A 6 -2.05 19.20 -17.93
CA SER A 6 -1.19 20.30 -17.45
C SER A 6 -0.11 19.86 -16.46
N TYR A 7 -0.26 18.71 -15.79
CA TYR A 7 0.69 18.29 -14.76
C TYR A 7 1.85 17.46 -15.32
N VAL A 8 1.62 16.73 -16.42
CA VAL A 8 2.67 15.95 -17.10
C VAL A 8 3.82 16.85 -17.58
N SER A 9 3.51 18.03 -18.11
CA SER A 9 4.54 18.99 -18.53
C SER A 9 5.39 19.51 -17.37
N VAL A 10 4.79 19.67 -16.18
CA VAL A 10 5.49 20.06 -14.95
C VAL A 10 6.42 18.94 -14.49
N VAL A 11 5.93 17.69 -14.47
CA VAL A 11 6.75 16.51 -14.13
C VAL A 11 7.98 16.44 -15.04
N ASN A 12 7.77 16.53 -16.35
CA ASN A 12 8.87 16.51 -17.33
C ASN A 12 9.86 17.66 -17.11
N ALA A 13 9.38 18.87 -16.79
CA ALA A 13 10.25 20.02 -16.55
C ALA A 13 11.13 19.84 -15.31
N ILE A 14 10.61 19.19 -14.26
CA ILE A 14 11.36 18.89 -13.04
C ILE A 14 12.38 17.76 -13.30
N GLN A 15 11.96 16.69 -13.98
CA GLN A 15 12.85 15.58 -14.36
C GLN A 15 13.98 16.01 -15.28
N ASN A 16 13.74 16.92 -16.22
CA ASN A 16 14.78 17.48 -17.09
C ASN A 16 15.86 18.27 -16.33
N LYS A 17 15.60 18.64 -15.08
CA LYS A 17 16.61 19.24 -14.18
C LYS A 17 17.37 18.19 -13.34
N GLY A 18 17.16 16.90 -13.62
CA GLY A 18 17.77 15.80 -12.88
C GLY A 18 17.08 15.48 -11.55
N CYS A 19 15.85 15.95 -11.34
CA CYS A 19 15.10 15.69 -10.10
C CYS A 19 14.14 14.50 -10.27
N ARG A 20 14.10 13.61 -9.28
CA ARG A 20 13.08 12.56 -9.19
C ARG A 20 11.74 13.15 -8.76
N VAL A 21 10.65 12.70 -9.37
CA VAL A 21 9.28 13.07 -9.02
C VAL A 21 8.52 11.86 -8.50
N GLU A 22 8.04 11.97 -7.26
CA GLU A 22 7.16 10.98 -6.63
C GLU A 22 5.75 11.55 -6.49
N LEU A 23 4.76 10.76 -6.92
CA LEU A 23 3.35 11.10 -6.81
C LEU A 23 2.73 10.37 -5.64
N VAL A 24 2.20 11.13 -4.68
CA VAL A 24 1.23 10.63 -3.72
C VAL A 24 -0.15 11.05 -4.18
N SER A 25 -1.05 10.10 -4.38
CA SER A 25 -2.40 10.37 -4.87
C SER A 25 -3.43 9.42 -4.28
N PHE A 26 -4.67 9.88 -4.19
CA PHE A 26 -5.85 9.05 -3.89
C PHE A 26 -6.55 8.70 -5.20
N ASP A 27 -7.87 8.51 -5.16
CA ASP A 27 -8.68 8.26 -6.34
C ASP A 27 -8.70 9.45 -7.31
N ASN A 28 -9.12 9.15 -8.56
CA ASN A 28 -9.34 10.13 -9.63
C ASN A 28 -8.08 10.82 -10.18
N VAL A 29 -6.91 10.18 -10.09
CA VAL A 29 -5.72 10.65 -10.79
C VAL A 29 -5.61 10.05 -12.20
N SER A 30 -5.23 10.86 -13.18
CA SER A 30 -5.12 10.39 -14.57
C SER A 30 -4.00 9.35 -14.72
N THR A 31 -4.27 8.28 -15.47
CA THR A 31 -3.27 7.26 -15.80
C THR A 31 -2.05 7.85 -16.51
N SER A 32 -2.23 8.90 -17.32
CA SER A 32 -1.12 9.61 -17.98
C SER A 32 -0.15 10.23 -16.98
N LEU A 33 -0.67 10.83 -15.89
CA LEU A 33 0.17 11.40 -14.83
C LEU A 33 0.85 10.31 -14.01
N LYS A 34 0.12 9.25 -13.61
CA LYS A 34 0.70 8.07 -12.92
C LYS A 34 1.86 7.46 -13.70
N LYS A 35 1.78 7.43 -15.04
CA LYS A 35 2.84 6.90 -15.93
C LYS A 35 4.00 7.86 -16.18
N ALA A 36 3.82 9.16 -15.96
CA ALA A 36 4.84 10.18 -16.25
C ALA A 36 5.84 10.37 -15.09
N VAL A 37 5.43 10.08 -13.86
CA VAL A 37 6.26 10.22 -12.65
C VAL A 37 7.18 9.02 -12.46
N ASP A 38 8.26 9.18 -11.68
CA ASP A 38 9.23 8.11 -11.42
C ASP A 38 8.71 7.06 -10.43
N SER A 39 7.80 7.46 -9.54
CA SER A 39 7.16 6.58 -8.57
C SER A 39 5.76 7.10 -8.23
N SER A 40 4.80 6.20 -8.05
CA SER A 40 3.44 6.52 -7.62
C SER A 40 3.09 5.68 -6.41
N VAL A 41 2.63 6.33 -5.35
CA VAL A 41 2.19 5.69 -4.10
C VAL A 41 0.75 6.10 -3.81
N SER A 42 -0.07 5.13 -3.44
CA SER A 42 -1.43 5.38 -2.98
C SER A 42 -1.38 6.10 -1.62
N GLY A 43 -2.02 7.26 -1.53
CA GLY A 43 -2.09 8.05 -0.29
C GLY A 43 -2.79 7.30 0.84
N TYR A 44 -3.70 6.37 0.52
CA TYR A 44 -4.35 5.51 1.51
C TYR A 44 -3.34 4.66 2.30
N LEU A 45 -2.20 4.31 1.70
CA LEU A 45 -1.17 3.49 2.34
C LEU A 45 -0.24 4.27 3.29
N ILE A 46 -0.33 5.60 3.32
CA ILE A 46 0.62 6.43 4.08
C ILE A 46 0.10 6.65 5.51
N PRO A 47 0.83 6.19 6.54
CA PRO A 47 0.46 6.40 7.94
C PRO A 47 0.24 7.88 8.25
N GLY A 48 -0.88 8.18 8.90
CA GLY A 48 -1.24 9.53 9.32
C GLY A 48 -1.66 10.49 8.21
N LEU A 49 -1.78 10.04 6.96
CA LEU A 49 -2.31 10.89 5.88
C LEU A 49 -3.85 10.93 5.86
N LEU A 50 -4.49 9.80 6.17
CA LEU A 50 -5.92 9.69 6.41
C LEU A 50 -6.18 9.07 7.78
N PRO A 51 -7.23 9.49 8.50
CA PRO A 51 -7.59 8.88 9.78
C PRO A 51 -7.91 7.39 9.60
N ILE A 52 -7.59 6.61 10.62
CA ILE A 52 -7.99 5.21 10.76
C ILE A 52 -8.33 4.98 12.24
N GLU A 53 -9.42 4.29 12.52
CA GLU A 53 -9.81 3.97 13.88
C GLU A 53 -8.98 2.78 14.36
N SER A 54 -7.99 3.06 15.21
CA SER A 54 -7.12 2.03 15.80
C SER A 54 -6.93 2.32 17.28
N PRO A 55 -7.05 1.31 18.16
CA PRO A 55 -6.72 1.48 19.58
C PRO A 55 -5.21 1.63 19.83
N TYR A 56 -4.37 1.28 18.84
CA TYR A 56 -2.90 1.33 18.92
C TYR A 56 -2.30 2.16 17.79
N ASP A 57 -1.07 2.61 17.98
CA ASP A 57 -0.31 3.34 16.96
C ASP A 57 -0.08 2.48 15.71
N TRP A 58 -0.09 3.13 14.55
CA TRP A 58 0.03 2.44 13.25
C TRP A 58 1.28 1.56 13.17
N GLY A 59 1.10 0.28 12.84
CA GLY A 59 2.18 -0.68 12.64
C GLY A 59 2.66 -1.38 13.91
N GLU A 60 2.07 -1.05 15.06
CA GLU A 60 2.24 -1.80 16.31
C GLU A 60 1.36 -3.07 16.33
N ASN A 61 1.67 -3.98 17.25
CA ASN A 61 0.87 -5.18 17.46
C ASN A 61 -0.57 -4.79 17.85
N ARG A 62 -1.54 -5.42 17.18
CA ARG A 62 -2.99 -5.18 17.21
C ARG A 62 -3.45 -3.84 16.64
N SER A 63 -2.57 -3.10 15.95
CA SER A 63 -2.96 -1.86 15.28
C SER A 63 -3.71 -2.13 13.97
N ARG A 64 -4.65 -1.24 13.65
CA ARG A 64 -5.31 -1.19 12.34
C ARG A 64 -4.43 -0.45 11.35
N VAL A 65 -4.15 -1.06 10.19
CA VAL A 65 -3.33 -0.47 9.13
C VAL A 65 -3.97 -0.66 7.76
N ARG A 66 -3.41 0.01 6.74
CA ARG A 66 -3.74 -0.22 5.33
C ARG A 66 -2.60 -0.87 4.56
N GLY A 67 -2.94 -1.81 3.69
CA GLY A 67 -1.97 -2.52 2.86
C GLY A 67 -2.55 -2.98 1.52
N VAL A 68 -1.70 -3.62 0.72
CA VAL A 68 -2.07 -4.23 -0.56
C VAL A 68 -1.63 -5.68 -0.58
N CYS A 69 -2.40 -6.52 -1.27
CA CYS A 69 -2.04 -7.90 -1.51
C CYS A 69 -1.11 -8.00 -2.72
N TYR A 70 0.15 -8.32 -2.50
CA TYR A 70 1.13 -8.41 -3.59
C TYR A 70 1.40 -9.84 -4.05
N ASP A 71 1.01 -10.83 -3.26
CA ASP A 71 1.15 -12.26 -3.53
C ASP A 71 0.00 -13.03 -2.88
N PHE A 72 -0.60 -13.97 -3.60
CA PHE A 72 -1.71 -14.79 -3.12
C PHE A 72 -1.81 -16.08 -3.93
N SER A 73 -1.81 -17.22 -3.26
CA SER A 73 -2.04 -18.54 -3.82
C SER A 73 -3.52 -18.88 -3.69
N GLN A 74 -4.24 -18.93 -4.81
CA GLN A 74 -5.65 -19.32 -4.83
C GLN A 74 -5.83 -20.81 -4.47
N ASP A 75 -4.86 -21.65 -4.83
CA ASP A 75 -4.90 -23.09 -4.55
C ASP A 75 -4.73 -23.38 -3.05
N ASP A 76 -3.85 -22.65 -2.39
CA ASP A 76 -3.58 -22.84 -0.96
C ASP A 76 -4.46 -21.97 -0.04
N GLY A 77 -5.11 -20.94 -0.58
CA GLY A 77 -5.97 -20.02 0.18
C GLY A 77 -5.21 -19.07 1.11
N TYR A 78 -3.95 -18.74 0.81
CA TYR A 78 -3.18 -17.78 1.59
C TYR A 78 -2.28 -16.91 0.71
N GLY A 79 -1.83 -15.80 1.28
CA GLY A 79 -0.93 -14.87 0.63
C GLY A 79 -0.27 -13.91 1.60
N PHE A 80 0.23 -12.82 1.03
CA PHE A 80 1.00 -11.81 1.75
C PHE A 80 0.48 -10.41 1.42
N LEU A 81 0.11 -9.70 2.48
CA LEU A 81 -0.18 -8.28 2.43
C LEU A 81 1.09 -7.51 2.75
N ARG A 82 1.24 -6.34 2.12
CA ARG A 82 2.33 -5.40 2.40
C ARG A 82 1.73 -4.08 2.86
N PHE A 83 2.25 -3.56 3.96
CA PHE A 83 1.84 -2.27 4.52
C PHE A 83 3.06 -1.43 4.87
N LEU A 84 2.85 -0.11 4.94
CA LEU A 84 3.89 0.85 5.29
C LEU A 84 3.89 1.04 6.81
N THR A 85 5.01 0.87 7.51
CA THR A 85 5.06 1.02 8.99
C THR A 85 5.35 2.43 9.45
N ARG A 86 6.12 3.18 8.67
CA ARG A 86 6.60 4.52 9.03
C ARG A 86 6.61 5.43 7.82
N LYS A 87 6.29 6.70 8.05
CA LYS A 87 6.43 7.77 7.05
C LYS A 87 7.91 8.17 6.96
N ASN A 88 8.73 7.36 6.31
CA ASN A 88 10.16 7.64 6.13
C ASN A 88 10.47 8.09 4.68
N ASN A 89 11.57 8.83 4.52
CA ASN A 89 12.12 9.27 3.24
C ASN A 89 12.78 8.11 2.48
N CYS A 90 12.04 7.06 2.14
CA CYS A 90 12.52 5.90 1.37
C CYS A 90 11.33 5.08 0.80
N LEU A 91 10.21 5.72 0.42
CA LEU A 91 9.02 5.00 -0.08
C LEU A 91 9.28 4.14 -1.32
N TRP A 92 10.41 4.39 -1.99
CA TRP A 92 10.89 3.63 -3.14
C TRP A 92 11.64 2.34 -2.79
N ILE A 93 12.08 2.17 -1.54
CA ILE A 93 12.71 0.93 -1.08
C ILE A 93 11.59 -0.02 -0.69
N THR A 94 11.14 -0.85 -1.63
CA THR A 94 9.95 -1.69 -1.44
C THR A 94 10.24 -3.11 -0.94
N ASP A 95 11.53 -3.51 -0.87
CA ASP A 95 11.94 -4.81 -0.35
C ASP A 95 11.82 -4.80 1.17
N SER A 96 10.87 -5.54 1.74
CA SER A 96 10.62 -5.56 3.19
C SER A 96 11.75 -6.24 4.00
N ARG A 97 12.73 -6.85 3.34
CA ARG A 97 13.91 -7.46 3.99
C ARG A 97 15.03 -6.46 4.21
N ASP A 98 14.96 -5.31 3.55
CA ASP A 98 15.90 -4.21 3.73
C ASP A 98 15.55 -3.46 5.04
N GLU A 99 16.54 -3.24 5.91
CA GLU A 99 16.33 -2.57 7.20
C GLU A 99 15.85 -1.12 7.04
N ASP A 100 16.21 -0.48 5.92
CA ASP A 100 15.80 0.88 5.58
C ASP A 100 14.40 0.92 4.93
N SER A 101 13.87 -0.23 4.52
CA SER A 101 12.53 -0.32 3.97
C SER A 101 11.49 0.13 4.99
N PRO A 102 10.57 1.02 4.60
CA PRO A 102 9.45 1.36 5.44
C PRO A 102 8.32 0.32 5.33
N TYR A 103 8.46 -0.74 4.52
CA TYR A 103 7.41 -1.74 4.31
C TYR A 103 7.64 -2.98 5.18
N LYS A 104 6.55 -3.50 5.74
CA LYS A 104 6.50 -4.85 6.33
C LYS A 104 5.53 -5.72 5.56
N THR A 105 5.76 -7.02 5.67
CA THR A 105 4.90 -8.07 5.12
C THR A 105 4.20 -8.79 6.25
N VAL A 106 2.94 -9.13 6.02
CA VAL A 106 2.06 -9.84 6.95
C VAL A 106 1.34 -10.96 6.21
N PHE A 107 1.25 -12.13 6.86
CA PHE A 107 0.59 -13.29 6.32
C PHE A 107 -0.93 -13.12 6.37
N ALA A 108 -1.60 -13.41 5.25
CA ALA A 108 -3.05 -13.31 5.11
C ALA A 108 -3.62 -14.65 4.67
N HIS A 109 -4.61 -15.16 5.41
CA HIS A 109 -5.34 -16.36 5.06
C HIS A 109 -6.74 -15.99 4.55
N ILE A 110 -7.30 -16.77 3.62
CA ILE A 110 -8.61 -16.51 3.02
C ILE A 110 -9.74 -16.37 4.06
N SER A 111 -9.64 -17.05 5.20
CA SER A 111 -10.63 -16.97 6.29
C SER A 111 -10.68 -15.62 6.99
N GLU A 112 -9.66 -14.78 6.83
CA GLU A 112 -9.57 -13.47 7.49
C GLU A 112 -10.11 -12.34 6.61
N PHE A 113 -10.44 -12.62 5.35
CA PHE A 113 -11.12 -11.67 4.46
C PHE A 113 -12.61 -11.62 4.78
N GLU A 114 -13.23 -10.47 4.55
CA GLU A 114 -14.68 -10.31 4.67
C GLU A 114 -15.45 -11.34 3.81
N ASP A 115 -16.58 -11.84 4.33
CA ASP A 115 -17.30 -13.00 3.79
C ASP A 115 -17.69 -12.86 2.30
N ASP A 116 -17.94 -11.64 1.83
CA ASP A 116 -18.40 -11.34 0.48
C ASP A 116 -17.27 -10.95 -0.49
N PHE A 117 -16.01 -10.98 -0.05
CA PHE A 117 -14.87 -10.62 -0.90
C PHE A 117 -14.48 -11.77 -1.84
N ASP A 118 -14.51 -11.50 -3.14
CA ASP A 118 -14.05 -12.43 -4.17
C ASP A 118 -12.51 -12.41 -4.26
N THR A 119 -11.86 -13.43 -3.70
CA THR A 119 -10.39 -13.52 -3.71
C THR A 119 -9.79 -13.70 -5.10
N SER A 120 -10.59 -13.98 -6.14
CA SER A 120 -10.07 -14.12 -7.52
C SER A 120 -9.45 -12.82 -8.08
N TYR A 121 -9.76 -11.67 -7.47
CA TYR A 121 -9.12 -10.39 -7.77
C TYR A 121 -7.71 -10.24 -7.16
N LEU A 122 -7.24 -11.20 -6.37
CA LEU A 122 -5.91 -11.22 -5.76
C LEU A 122 -4.88 -12.01 -6.61
N PRO A 123 -3.62 -11.57 -6.66
CA PRO A 123 -3.06 -10.38 -5.99
C PRO A 123 -3.38 -9.07 -6.72
N SER A 124 -3.54 -7.98 -5.97
CA SER A 124 -3.78 -6.65 -6.53
C SER A 124 -3.07 -5.56 -5.74
N ARG A 125 -2.37 -4.68 -6.47
CA ARG A 125 -1.72 -3.47 -5.91
C ARG A 125 -2.64 -2.25 -5.86
N GLU A 126 -3.83 -2.34 -6.47
CA GLU A 126 -4.80 -1.24 -6.50
C GLU A 126 -5.88 -1.42 -5.43
N LEU A 127 -6.14 -2.66 -4.98
CA LEU A 127 -7.05 -2.95 -3.87
C LEU A 127 -6.35 -2.66 -2.56
N ILE A 128 -6.82 -1.63 -1.85
CA ILE A 128 -6.32 -1.24 -0.53
C ILE A 128 -7.17 -1.97 0.50
N PHE A 129 -6.55 -2.71 1.40
CA PHE A 129 -7.25 -3.38 2.49
C PHE A 129 -6.94 -2.69 3.81
N GLU A 130 -7.93 -2.60 4.69
CA GLU A 130 -7.73 -2.33 6.12
C GLU A 130 -7.73 -3.65 6.90
N PHE A 131 -6.78 -3.82 7.80
CA PHE A 131 -6.66 -5.05 8.60
C PHE A 131 -5.92 -4.78 9.91
N ASP A 132 -6.11 -5.70 10.85
CA ASP A 132 -5.41 -5.70 12.13
C ASP A 132 -4.10 -6.47 11.99
N VAL A 133 -2.99 -5.92 12.49
CA VAL A 133 -1.68 -6.59 12.47
C VAL A 133 -1.47 -7.27 13.81
N THR A 134 -1.39 -8.60 13.84
CA THR A 134 -1.11 -9.37 15.05
C THR A 134 0.21 -10.15 14.88
N GLU A 135 0.93 -10.42 15.97
CA GLU A 135 2.16 -11.23 15.95
C GLU A 135 1.94 -12.60 16.62
N ASN A 136 2.42 -13.67 15.98
CA ASN A 136 2.42 -15.03 16.50
C ASN A 136 3.81 -15.69 16.39
N ASP A 137 3.93 -16.96 16.78
CA ASP A 137 5.20 -17.71 16.76
C ASP A 137 5.85 -17.83 15.37
N LYS A 138 5.11 -17.59 14.28
CA LYS A 138 5.57 -17.64 12.89
C LYS A 138 5.81 -16.25 12.27
N GLY A 139 5.50 -15.18 12.99
CA GLY A 139 5.66 -13.79 12.54
C GLY A 139 4.34 -13.01 12.52
N LEU A 140 4.26 -12.00 11.66
CA LEU A 140 3.09 -11.14 11.54
C LEU A 140 1.97 -11.84 10.76
N ILE A 141 0.76 -11.81 11.31
CA ILE A 141 -0.49 -12.25 10.70
C ILE A 141 -1.49 -11.09 10.62
N SER A 142 -2.37 -11.14 9.63
CA SER A 142 -3.45 -10.16 9.44
C SER A 142 -4.79 -10.77 9.83
N GLU A 143 -5.59 -10.01 10.57
CA GLU A 143 -6.95 -10.39 11.00
C GLU A 143 -7.94 -9.30 10.55
N ASN A 144 -9.23 -9.65 10.42
CA ASN A 144 -10.32 -8.71 10.09
C ASN A 144 -10.05 -7.87 8.82
N ILE A 145 -9.66 -8.54 7.72
CA ILE A 145 -9.28 -7.91 6.45
C ILE A 145 -10.53 -7.47 5.69
N VAL A 146 -10.63 -6.17 5.42
CA VAL A 146 -11.73 -5.55 4.66
C VAL A 146 -11.18 -4.66 3.56
N LEU A 147 -11.89 -4.53 2.45
CA LEU A 147 -11.52 -3.65 1.33
C LEU A 147 -11.85 -2.17 1.59
#